data_AF-A0A2S9QCU5-F1
#
_entry.id   AF-A0A2S9QCU5-F1
#
_cell.length_a   1.000
_cell.length_b   1.000
_cell.length_c   1.000
_cell.angle_alpha   90.00
_cell.angle_beta   90.00
_cell.angle_gamma   90.00
#
_symmetry.space_group_name_H-M   'P 1'
#
loop_
_entity.id
_entity.type
_entity.pdbx_description
1 polymer ?
#
loop_
_entity_poly.entity_id
_entity_poly.type
_entity_poly.pdbx_seq_one_letter_code
_entity_poly.pdbx_strand_id
1 'polypeptide(L)'
;MPRPARALCCAAALTLAMALTDASAEESLANLDAGGLIIEPTDQLELKAEDIFLSARQVRAAYRVLNKASQDLTLTIAFPLPEVTGEADLDVAIPNPASPNFLDVQARAAGKPVEASVEQHAFFAPDGAQESEITDLLKGLNIPLMPASAATAEALKRLSDQDRAKLSAPGYIQQAGENWVPLWTLRSRIVRQQVLAAGKEILLQYSYTPSVGSAAGLYFDRTNLTGESLAQYQKKYCVNEGFLRAADALTKRLTAAKPQPGETAKTPKPRQTYFGYAFVGGGRWSAPAGRFGLVIDKAFPDNLVSFCAEGAKKVSSTRYELKRNNYAPDRNIDILILDKNAAP
;
A
#
# COMPACT_ATOMS: atom_id res chain seq x y z
N MET A 1 -40.99 -75.24 -6.27
CA MET A 1 -40.74 -73.82 -6.54
C MET A 1 -41.73 -72.97 -5.76
N PRO A 2 -41.31 -72.34 -4.64
CA PRO A 2 -42.01 -71.18 -4.08
C PRO A 2 -41.12 -69.91 -4.17
N ARG A 3 -41.78 -68.77 -4.39
CA ARG A 3 -41.19 -67.42 -4.40
C ARG A 3 -40.77 -67.00 -2.97
N PRO A 4 -39.65 -66.27 -2.79
CA PRO A 4 -39.36 -65.62 -1.51
C PRO A 4 -39.99 -64.22 -1.44
N ALA A 5 -40.42 -63.85 -0.24
CA ALA A 5 -40.99 -62.56 0.10
C ALA A 5 -39.93 -61.59 0.65
N ARG A 6 -39.92 -60.39 0.06
CA ARG A 6 -39.63 -59.05 0.63
C ARG A 6 -38.55 -58.93 1.72
N ALA A 7 -37.38 -58.42 1.33
CA ALA A 7 -36.47 -57.70 2.21
C ALA A 7 -36.75 -56.18 2.12
N LEU A 8 -37.01 -55.56 3.26
CA LEU A 8 -37.14 -54.12 3.46
C LEU A 8 -35.73 -53.49 3.39
N CYS A 9 -35.46 -52.62 2.41
CA CYS A 9 -34.26 -51.78 2.41
C CYS A 9 -34.61 -50.42 3.02
N CYS A 10 -34.03 -50.12 4.18
CA CYS A 10 -33.95 -48.77 4.71
C CYS A 10 -32.92 -47.97 3.89
N ALA A 11 -33.37 -46.99 3.11
CA ALA A 11 -32.49 -46.03 2.45
C ALA A 11 -32.16 -44.91 3.45
N ALA A 12 -30.89 -44.83 3.88
CA ALA A 12 -30.37 -43.69 4.62
C ALA A 12 -30.10 -42.53 3.64
N ALA A 13 -30.83 -41.43 3.80
CA ALA A 13 -30.61 -40.20 3.02
C ALA A 13 -29.36 -39.49 3.54
N LEU A 14 -28.30 -39.46 2.71
CA LEU A 14 -27.14 -38.59 2.91
C LEU A 14 -27.56 -37.15 2.61
N THR A 15 -27.82 -36.34 3.63
CA THR A 15 -27.92 -34.89 3.49
C THR A 15 -26.52 -34.32 3.26
N LEU A 16 -26.22 -34.00 2.00
CA LEU A 16 -25.04 -33.26 1.59
C LEU A 16 -25.17 -31.82 2.11
N ALA A 17 -24.51 -31.53 3.24
CA ALA A 17 -24.36 -30.16 3.72
C ALA A 17 -23.43 -29.42 2.75
N MET A 18 -24.00 -28.65 1.82
CA MET A 18 -23.26 -27.65 1.07
C MET A 18 -22.76 -26.62 2.10
N ALA A 19 -21.45 -26.60 2.34
CA ALA A 19 -20.79 -25.48 2.98
C ALA A 19 -21.05 -24.25 2.10
N LEU A 20 -21.93 -23.37 2.56
CA LEU A 20 -21.99 -21.99 2.07
C LEU A 20 -20.66 -21.37 2.48
N THR A 21 -19.68 -21.37 1.58
CA THR A 21 -18.51 -20.51 1.72
C THR A 21 -19.02 -19.08 1.62
N ASP A 22 -18.69 -18.26 2.63
CA ASP A 22 -18.99 -16.83 2.65
C ASP A 22 -18.23 -16.13 1.52
N ALA A 23 -18.78 -16.18 0.31
CA ALA A 23 -18.25 -15.47 -0.85
C ALA A 23 -18.03 -13.97 -0.53
N SER A 24 -18.84 -13.40 0.36
CA SER A 24 -18.71 -12.02 0.85
C SER A 24 -17.46 -11.79 1.72
N ALA A 25 -16.98 -12.79 2.46
CA ALA A 25 -15.74 -12.69 3.23
C ALA A 25 -14.52 -12.76 2.30
N GLU A 26 -14.55 -13.67 1.33
CA GLU A 26 -13.50 -13.82 0.31
C GLU A 26 -13.40 -12.58 -0.60
N GLU A 27 -14.54 -11.98 -1.00
CA GLU A 27 -14.58 -10.68 -1.71
C GLU A 27 -14.07 -9.53 -0.82
N SER A 28 -14.35 -9.55 0.49
CA SER A 28 -13.85 -8.55 1.44
C SER A 28 -12.32 -8.62 1.61
N LEU A 29 -11.73 -9.81 1.51
CA LEU A 29 -10.28 -10.04 1.61
C LEU A 29 -9.55 -9.70 0.30
N ALA A 30 -10.12 -10.05 -0.87
CA ALA A 30 -9.58 -9.65 -2.19
C ALA A 30 -9.59 -8.12 -2.39
N ASN A 31 -10.46 -7.40 -1.69
CA ASN A 31 -10.52 -5.93 -1.67
C ASN A 31 -9.46 -5.29 -0.75
N LEU A 32 -8.65 -6.05 -0.02
CA LEU A 32 -7.57 -5.50 0.82
C LEU A 32 -6.29 -5.22 0.02
N ASP A 33 -6.14 -5.79 -1.18
CA ASP A 33 -4.99 -5.62 -2.09
C ASP A 33 -5.11 -4.34 -2.95
N ALA A 34 -6.23 -3.64 -2.80
CA ALA A 34 -6.60 -2.49 -3.56
C ALA A 34 -5.84 -1.24 -3.11
N GLY A 35 -5.48 -0.36 -4.04
CA GLY A 35 -5.03 1.01 -3.76
C GLY A 35 -6.03 2.05 -4.21
N GLY A 36 -6.23 3.13 -3.44
CA GLY A 36 -7.16 4.21 -3.80
C GLY A 36 -8.60 3.94 -3.36
N LEU A 37 -9.54 4.84 -3.66
CA LEU A 37 -10.91 4.78 -3.14
C LEU A 37 -11.65 3.51 -3.58
N ILE A 38 -12.07 2.70 -2.61
CA ILE A 38 -12.91 1.52 -2.82
C ILE A 38 -14.35 1.87 -2.43
N ILE A 39 -15.25 1.63 -3.37
CA ILE A 39 -16.69 1.66 -3.18
C ILE A 39 -17.24 0.40 -3.86
N GLU A 40 -18.25 -0.22 -3.25
CA GLU A 40 -18.97 -1.33 -3.88
C GLU A 40 -19.41 -0.95 -5.30
N PRO A 41 -19.05 -1.75 -6.33
CA PRO A 41 -19.35 -1.43 -7.72
C PRO A 41 -20.84 -1.32 -7.96
N THR A 42 -21.27 -0.21 -8.54
CA THR A 42 -22.63 -0.03 -9.03
C THR A 42 -22.63 0.84 -10.28
N ASP A 43 -23.54 0.54 -11.21
CA ASP A 43 -23.82 1.36 -12.38
C ASP A 43 -24.50 2.70 -12.01
N GLN A 44 -24.91 2.87 -10.76
CA GLN A 44 -25.54 4.07 -10.22
C GLN A 44 -24.52 5.15 -9.80
N LEU A 45 -23.23 4.83 -9.75
CA LEU A 45 -22.18 5.80 -9.44
C LEU A 45 -21.36 6.15 -10.68
N GLU A 46 -20.88 7.40 -10.71
CA GLU A 46 -19.93 7.86 -11.72
C GLU A 46 -18.79 8.64 -11.05
N LEU A 47 -17.55 8.23 -11.33
CA LEU A 47 -16.37 8.97 -10.91
C LEU A 47 -16.12 10.14 -11.89
N LYS A 48 -16.57 11.33 -11.52
CA LYS A 48 -16.42 12.55 -12.33
C LYS A 48 -14.97 13.02 -12.38
N ALA A 49 -14.27 12.93 -11.26
CA ALA A 49 -12.86 13.32 -11.19
C ALA A 49 -12.09 12.60 -10.10
N GLU A 50 -10.82 12.34 -10.38
CA GLU A 50 -9.81 11.89 -9.44
C GLU A 50 -8.61 12.85 -9.53
N ASP A 51 -8.30 13.53 -8.42
CA ASP A 51 -7.16 14.44 -8.29
C ASP A 51 -6.21 13.94 -7.19
N ILE A 52 -5.02 13.52 -7.57
CA ILE A 52 -4.01 12.93 -6.69
C ILE A 52 -2.78 13.83 -6.63
N PHE A 53 -2.33 14.16 -5.43
CA PHE A 53 -1.11 14.89 -5.16
C PHE A 53 -0.17 14.01 -4.33
N LEU A 54 1.04 13.81 -4.82
CA LEU A 54 2.05 12.92 -4.24
C LEU A 54 3.33 13.71 -3.91
N SER A 55 3.78 13.60 -2.67
CA SER A 55 5.08 14.10 -2.22
C SER A 55 5.57 13.24 -1.05
N ALA A 56 6.87 13.23 -0.79
CA ALA A 56 7.43 12.50 0.35
C ALA A 56 6.94 13.01 1.73
N ARG A 57 6.26 14.16 1.79
CA ARG A 57 5.73 14.72 3.05
C ARG A 57 4.22 14.59 3.19
N GLN A 58 3.51 14.44 2.08
CA GLN A 58 2.07 14.43 2.08
C GLN A 58 1.53 13.81 0.79
N VAL A 59 0.56 12.92 0.95
CA VAL A 59 -0.35 12.49 -0.09
C VAL A 59 -1.70 13.18 0.13
N ARG A 60 -2.33 13.62 -0.96
CA ARG A 60 -3.74 14.06 -0.98
C ARG A 60 -4.45 13.39 -2.14
N ALA A 61 -5.58 12.76 -1.85
CA ALA A 61 -6.46 12.18 -2.85
C ALA A 61 -7.83 12.85 -2.76
N ALA A 62 -8.40 13.22 -3.90
CA ALA A 62 -9.72 13.83 -3.98
C ALA A 62 -10.54 13.20 -5.10
N TYR A 63 -11.73 12.73 -4.75
CA TYR A 63 -12.66 12.05 -5.66
C TYR A 63 -13.97 12.82 -5.72
N ARG A 64 -14.43 13.13 -6.94
CA ARG A 64 -15.78 13.65 -7.19
C ARG A 64 -16.65 12.53 -7.71
N VAL A 65 -17.62 12.14 -6.90
CA VAL A 65 -18.49 11.00 -7.20
C VAL A 65 -19.92 11.51 -7.36
N LEU A 66 -20.55 11.19 -8.49
CA LEU A 66 -21.95 11.47 -8.77
C LEU A 66 -22.80 10.24 -8.44
N ASN A 67 -23.85 10.43 -7.63
CA ASN A 67 -24.95 9.50 -7.56
C ASN A 67 -25.93 9.75 -8.70
N LYS A 68 -26.03 8.82 -9.65
CA LYS A 68 -26.95 8.85 -10.81
C LYS A 68 -28.34 8.30 -10.49
N ALA A 69 -28.53 7.66 -9.33
CA ALA A 69 -29.83 7.15 -8.93
C ALA A 69 -30.80 8.28 -8.57
N SER A 70 -32.09 7.95 -8.63
CA SER A 70 -33.19 8.82 -8.18
C SER A 70 -33.40 8.80 -6.66
N GLN A 71 -32.63 7.99 -5.94
CA GLN A 71 -32.68 7.85 -4.49
C GLN A 71 -31.30 8.05 -3.86
N ASP A 72 -31.29 8.37 -2.58
CA ASP A 72 -30.07 8.44 -1.80
C ASP A 72 -29.42 7.05 -1.71
N LEU A 73 -28.10 7.01 -1.80
CA LEU A 73 -27.30 5.80 -1.66
C LEU A 73 -26.49 5.86 -0.37
N THR A 74 -26.53 4.78 0.40
CA THR A 74 -25.64 4.59 1.55
C THR A 74 -24.55 3.61 1.12
N LEU A 75 -23.30 4.06 1.15
CA LEU A 75 -22.15 3.34 0.63
C LEU A 75 -21.14 3.06 1.74
N THR A 76 -20.63 1.84 1.77
CA THR A 76 -19.37 1.54 2.46
C THR A 76 -18.23 2.07 1.61
N ILE A 77 -17.48 3.02 2.17
CA ILE A 77 -16.29 3.59 1.54
C ILE A 77 -15.07 3.11 2.31
N ALA A 78 -14.14 2.49 1.59
CA ALA A 78 -12.84 2.11 2.12
C ALA A 78 -11.71 2.86 1.40
N PHE A 79 -10.74 3.35 2.18
CA PHE A 79 -9.49 3.88 1.68
C PHE A 79 -8.35 2.97 2.17
N PRO A 80 -7.80 2.12 1.30
CA PRO A 80 -6.75 1.19 1.65
C PRO A 80 -5.44 1.92 1.92
N LEU A 81 -4.66 1.36 2.83
CA LEU A 81 -3.33 1.83 3.18
C LEU A 81 -2.29 0.90 2.56
N PRO A 82 -1.07 1.39 2.27
CA PRO A 82 0.03 0.56 1.83
C PRO A 82 0.24 -0.64 2.77
N GLU A 83 0.56 -1.77 2.18
CA GLU A 83 0.97 -2.96 2.93
C GLU A 83 2.21 -2.68 3.77
N VAL A 84 2.31 -3.33 4.93
CA VAL A 84 3.50 -3.30 5.77
C VAL A 84 3.97 -4.73 5.97
N THR A 85 5.16 -5.06 5.46
CA THR A 85 5.77 -6.39 5.59
C THR A 85 6.78 -6.41 6.73
N GLY A 86 7.00 -7.58 7.33
CA GLY A 86 8.01 -7.76 8.38
C GLY A 86 9.43 -8.05 7.88
N GLU A 87 9.58 -8.65 6.69
CA GLU A 87 10.89 -9.07 6.15
C GLU A 87 11.69 -7.94 5.46
N ALA A 88 11.04 -6.92 4.90
CA ALA A 88 11.65 -6.17 3.79
C ALA A 88 11.93 -4.68 4.00
N ASP A 89 11.41 -4.03 5.05
CA ASP A 89 11.39 -2.55 5.08
C ASP A 89 11.73 -1.93 6.46
N LEU A 90 12.74 -2.46 7.15
CA LEU A 90 13.30 -1.81 8.37
C LEU A 90 13.82 -0.38 8.10
N ASP A 91 14.00 0.00 6.83
CA ASP A 91 14.49 1.30 6.39
C ASP A 91 13.37 2.29 5.94
N VAL A 92 12.10 1.92 6.16
CA VAL A 92 10.93 2.74 5.83
C VAL A 92 10.41 3.45 7.07
N ALA A 93 10.28 4.77 6.98
CA ALA A 93 9.69 5.57 8.03
C ALA A 93 8.16 5.47 7.98
N ILE A 94 7.58 4.80 8.99
CA ILE A 94 6.15 4.83 9.29
C ILE A 94 5.89 5.98 10.27
N PRO A 95 5.00 6.95 9.95
CA PRO A 95 4.75 8.12 10.81
C PRO A 95 4.29 7.78 12.23
N ASN A 96 3.36 6.82 12.38
CA ASN A 96 2.75 6.50 13.67
C ASN A 96 2.56 4.99 13.87
N PRO A 97 3.65 4.21 13.99
CA PRO A 97 3.60 2.74 13.98
C PRO A 97 2.87 2.12 15.18
N ALA A 98 2.59 2.89 16.24
CA ALA A 98 1.84 2.45 17.41
C ALA A 98 0.31 2.62 17.24
N SER A 99 -0.13 3.37 16.24
CA SER A 99 -1.55 3.62 15.94
C SER A 99 -2.05 2.65 14.86
N PRO A 100 -3.29 2.15 14.94
CA PRO A 100 -3.94 1.49 13.80
C PRO A 100 -3.99 2.40 12.56
N ASN A 101 -4.16 3.71 12.76
CA ASN A 101 -4.06 4.71 11.69
C ASN A 101 -2.60 5.18 11.55
N PHE A 102 -1.72 4.27 11.13
CA PHE A 102 -0.27 4.46 11.18
C PHE A 102 0.30 5.52 10.21
N LEU A 103 -0.51 6.01 9.28
CA LEU A 103 -0.17 7.11 8.37
C LEU A 103 -0.86 8.45 8.73
N ASP A 104 -1.58 8.49 9.86
CA ASP A 104 -2.38 9.63 10.32
C ASP A 104 -3.36 10.14 9.24
N VAL A 105 -4.08 9.21 8.62
CA VAL A 105 -5.05 9.51 7.57
C VAL A 105 -6.18 10.37 8.10
N GLN A 106 -6.45 11.46 7.39
CA GLN A 106 -7.59 12.34 7.61
C GLN A 106 -8.56 12.19 6.44
N ALA A 107 -9.82 11.89 6.74
CA ALA A 107 -10.90 11.81 5.77
C ALA A 107 -11.82 13.03 5.88
N ARG A 108 -12.26 13.55 4.72
CA ARG A 108 -13.26 14.61 4.62
C ARG A 108 -14.30 14.26 3.55
N ALA A 109 -15.54 14.68 3.80
CA ALA A 109 -16.63 14.60 2.83
C ALA A 109 -17.32 15.97 2.74
N ALA A 110 -17.51 16.46 1.52
CA ALA A 110 -18.06 17.79 1.26
C ALA A 110 -17.35 18.90 2.09
N GLY A 111 -16.02 18.79 2.22
CA GLY A 111 -15.17 19.73 2.97
C GLY A 111 -15.15 19.54 4.50
N LYS A 112 -16.04 18.73 5.07
CA LYS A 112 -16.13 18.49 6.52
C LYS A 112 -15.34 17.24 6.93
N PRO A 113 -14.63 17.26 8.07
CA PRO A 113 -14.06 16.04 8.65
C PRO A 113 -15.15 14.97 8.85
N VAL A 114 -14.78 13.71 8.62
CA VAL A 114 -15.65 12.56 8.88
C VAL A 114 -14.90 11.54 9.72
N GLU A 115 -15.62 10.89 10.62
CA GLU A 115 -15.09 9.76 11.36
C GLU A 115 -15.00 8.53 10.46
N ALA A 116 -13.98 7.71 10.72
CA ALA A 116 -13.75 6.45 10.02
C ALA A 116 -13.09 5.46 10.99
N SER A 117 -13.40 4.19 10.83
CA SER A 117 -12.72 3.09 11.53
C SER A 117 -11.48 2.65 10.75
N VAL A 118 -10.58 1.96 11.44
CA VAL A 118 -9.48 1.23 10.80
C VAL A 118 -9.80 -0.25 10.87
N GLU A 119 -9.72 -0.94 9.75
CA GLU A 119 -9.77 -2.39 9.67
C GLU A 119 -8.39 -2.92 9.28
N GLN A 120 -7.92 -3.97 9.96
CA GLN A 120 -6.57 -4.50 9.84
C GLN A 120 -6.58 -6.03 9.84
N HIS A 121 -5.83 -6.60 8.91
CA HIS A 121 -5.70 -8.03 8.72
C HIS A 121 -4.24 -8.38 8.45
N ALA A 122 -3.76 -9.49 9.02
CA ALA A 122 -2.41 -9.98 8.84
C ALA A 122 -2.43 -11.24 7.98
N PHE A 123 -1.63 -11.23 6.91
CA PHE A 123 -1.53 -12.31 5.95
C PHE A 123 -0.12 -12.86 5.89
N PHE A 124 0.00 -14.16 5.67
CA PHE A 124 1.27 -14.82 5.42
C PHE A 124 1.19 -15.58 4.11
N ALA A 125 2.09 -15.24 3.19
CA ALA A 125 2.22 -15.86 1.88
C ALA A 125 3.68 -16.34 1.70
N PRO A 126 3.98 -17.61 2.02
CA PRO A 126 5.29 -18.16 1.71
C PRO A 126 5.46 -18.32 0.20
N ASP A 127 6.70 -18.22 -0.29
CA ASP A 127 7.00 -18.29 -1.72
C ASP A 127 6.37 -19.51 -2.40
N GLY A 128 5.55 -19.26 -3.42
CA GLY A 128 4.90 -20.30 -4.23
C GLY A 128 3.72 -21.02 -3.55
N ALA A 129 3.31 -20.59 -2.36
CA ALA A 129 2.18 -21.15 -1.63
C ALA A 129 0.94 -20.24 -1.65
N GLN A 130 -0.19 -20.78 -1.23
CA GLN A 130 -1.41 -20.02 -1.01
C GLN A 130 -1.24 -19.11 0.22
N GLU A 131 -1.67 -17.86 0.08
CA GLU A 131 -1.73 -16.92 1.19
C GLU A 131 -2.73 -17.39 2.27
N SER A 132 -2.37 -17.17 3.53
CA SER A 132 -3.19 -17.49 4.68
C SER A 132 -3.38 -16.26 5.57
N GLU A 133 -4.60 -16.03 6.06
CA GLU A 133 -4.84 -15.00 7.07
C GLU A 133 -4.50 -15.54 8.46
N ILE A 134 -3.69 -14.79 9.23
CA ILE A 134 -3.22 -15.16 10.57
C ILE A 134 -3.67 -14.16 11.66
N THR A 135 -4.60 -13.25 11.32
CA THR A 135 -5.09 -12.18 12.20
C THR A 135 -5.50 -12.68 13.59
N ASP A 136 -6.35 -13.70 13.63
CA ASP A 136 -6.90 -14.22 14.90
C ASP A 136 -5.86 -14.98 15.72
N LEU A 137 -4.91 -15.63 15.06
CA LEU A 137 -3.77 -16.26 15.74
C LEU A 137 -2.93 -15.21 16.46
N LEU A 138 -2.56 -14.12 15.78
CA LEU A 138 -1.78 -13.03 16.38
C LEU A 138 -2.53 -12.37 17.55
N LYS A 139 -3.83 -12.06 17.36
CA LYS A 139 -4.68 -11.51 18.42
C LYS A 139 -4.77 -12.45 19.63
N GLY A 140 -4.96 -13.76 19.40
CA GLY A 140 -5.04 -14.76 20.46
C GLY A 140 -3.75 -14.91 21.27
N LEU A 141 -2.60 -14.60 20.67
CA LEU A 141 -1.28 -14.57 21.33
C LEU A 141 -0.90 -13.20 21.89
N ASN A 142 -1.80 -12.20 21.83
CA ASN A 142 -1.55 -10.81 22.22
C ASN A 142 -0.37 -10.16 21.46
N ILE A 143 -0.21 -10.51 20.17
CA ILE A 143 0.81 -9.95 19.29
C ILE A 143 0.16 -8.83 18.45
N PRO A 144 0.71 -7.60 18.48
CA PRO A 144 0.23 -6.54 17.60
C PRO A 144 0.37 -6.91 16.12
N LEU A 145 -0.62 -6.54 15.30
CA LEU A 145 -0.62 -6.89 13.87
C LEU A 145 0.44 -6.12 13.05
N MET A 146 0.89 -4.96 13.51
CA MET A 146 1.94 -4.14 12.86
C MET A 146 3.30 -4.87 12.96
N PRO A 147 3.82 -5.47 11.88
CA PRO A 147 5.03 -6.29 11.97
C PRO A 147 6.27 -5.44 12.31
N ALA A 148 6.37 -4.25 11.72
CA ALA A 148 7.51 -3.34 11.86
C ALA A 148 7.46 -2.45 13.12
N SER A 149 6.83 -2.90 14.21
CA SER A 149 6.74 -2.13 15.46
C SER A 149 7.60 -2.70 16.60
N ALA A 150 8.14 -1.82 17.44
CA ALA A 150 8.84 -2.23 18.66
C ALA A 150 7.95 -3.07 19.60
N ALA A 151 6.65 -2.78 19.63
CA ALA A 151 5.69 -3.54 20.43
C ALA A 151 5.59 -5.01 19.96
N THR A 152 5.61 -5.25 18.65
CA THR A 152 5.62 -6.60 18.08
C THR A 152 6.92 -7.33 18.40
N ALA A 153 8.07 -6.67 18.25
CA ALA A 153 9.35 -7.27 18.60
C ALA A 153 9.40 -7.70 20.09
N GLU A 154 8.89 -6.85 20.98
CA GLU A 154 8.81 -7.16 22.42
C GLU A 154 7.81 -8.27 22.74
N ALA A 155 6.65 -8.31 22.05
CA ALA A 155 5.68 -9.40 22.20
C ALA A 155 6.30 -10.75 21.80
N LEU A 156 7.01 -10.81 20.67
CA LEU A 156 7.66 -12.03 20.18
C LEU A 156 8.78 -12.52 21.12
N LYS A 157 9.53 -11.62 21.75
CA LYS A 157 10.54 -12.00 22.75
C LYS A 157 9.93 -12.71 23.96
N ARG A 158 8.75 -12.25 24.41
CA ARG A 158 8.09 -12.74 25.64
C ARG A 158 7.30 -14.04 25.47
N LEU A 159 7.17 -14.55 24.24
CA LEU A 159 6.43 -15.79 23.99
C LEU A 159 7.06 -16.98 24.74
N SER A 160 6.20 -17.83 25.28
CA SER A 160 6.58 -19.18 25.73
C SER A 160 7.13 -20.00 24.56
N ASP A 161 7.92 -21.04 24.84
CA ASP A 161 8.42 -21.92 23.78
C ASP A 161 7.26 -22.58 23.00
N GLN A 162 6.17 -22.91 23.68
CA GLN A 162 4.98 -23.48 23.06
C GLN A 162 4.30 -22.49 22.11
N ASP A 163 4.10 -21.24 22.52
CA ASP A 163 3.46 -20.23 21.67
C ASP A 163 4.37 -19.79 20.53
N ARG A 164 5.68 -19.73 20.79
CA ARG A 164 6.69 -19.46 19.77
C ARG A 164 6.66 -20.53 18.69
N ALA A 165 6.56 -21.80 19.06
CA ALA A 165 6.46 -22.92 18.11
C ALA A 165 5.22 -22.82 17.20
N LYS A 166 4.09 -22.26 17.69
CA LYS A 166 2.90 -22.01 16.87
C LYS A 166 3.16 -21.02 15.72
N LEU A 167 4.16 -20.16 15.85
CA LEU A 167 4.53 -19.17 14.83
C LEU A 167 5.75 -19.60 14.00
N SER A 168 6.76 -20.18 14.64
CA SER A 168 8.01 -20.55 13.95
C SER A 168 7.88 -21.82 13.13
N ALA A 169 7.10 -22.82 13.57
CA ALA A 169 6.95 -24.07 12.82
C ALA A 169 6.23 -23.88 11.46
N PRO A 170 5.19 -23.04 11.35
CA PRO A 170 4.59 -22.68 10.06
C PRO A 170 5.40 -21.64 9.26
N GLY A 171 6.42 -21.02 9.87
CA GLY A 171 7.26 -20.01 9.23
C GLY A 171 6.75 -18.58 9.31
N TYR A 172 5.77 -18.25 10.16
CA TYR A 172 5.26 -16.88 10.33
C TYR A 172 6.29 -15.92 10.96
N ILE A 173 7.29 -16.49 11.64
CA ILE A 173 8.44 -15.76 12.19
C ILE A 173 9.74 -16.51 11.88
N GLN A 174 10.83 -15.78 11.69
CA GLN A 174 12.17 -16.31 11.54
C GLN A 174 13.09 -15.82 12.66
N GLN A 175 14.03 -16.67 13.08
CA GLN A 175 15.07 -16.24 14.03
C GLN A 175 16.18 -15.48 13.31
N ALA A 176 16.51 -14.29 13.79
CA ALA A 176 17.62 -13.46 13.33
C ALA A 176 18.50 -13.08 14.54
N GLY A 177 19.57 -13.86 14.77
CA GLY A 177 20.36 -13.76 15.99
C GLY A 177 19.52 -14.07 17.23
N GLU A 178 19.46 -13.13 18.17
CA GLU A 178 18.64 -13.24 19.39
C GLU A 178 17.18 -12.78 19.20
N ASN A 179 16.86 -12.19 18.05
CA ASN A 179 15.54 -11.64 17.78
C ASN A 179 14.69 -12.57 16.90
N TRP A 180 13.38 -12.31 16.93
CA TRP A 180 12.40 -12.94 16.05
C TRP A 180 11.84 -11.90 15.10
N VAL A 181 11.88 -12.20 13.81
CA VAL A 181 11.43 -11.33 12.72
C VAL A 181 10.06 -11.81 12.25
N PRO A 182 9.02 -10.98 12.31
CA PRO A 182 7.74 -11.21 11.64
C PRO A 182 7.93 -11.42 10.14
N LEU A 183 7.26 -12.40 9.55
CA LEU A 183 7.25 -12.61 8.09
C LEU A 183 5.88 -12.38 7.47
N TRP A 184 4.91 -11.86 8.24
CA TRP A 184 3.58 -11.53 7.73
C TRP A 184 3.49 -10.11 7.14
N THR A 185 2.47 -9.92 6.33
CA THR A 185 2.05 -8.66 5.71
C THR A 185 0.81 -8.14 6.40
N LEU A 186 0.88 -6.92 6.92
CA LEU A 186 -0.28 -6.18 7.39
C LEU A 186 -0.95 -5.46 6.23
N ARG A 187 -2.24 -5.73 6.02
CA ARG A 187 -3.13 -4.93 5.16
C ARG A 187 -4.09 -4.14 6.03
N SER A 188 -4.31 -2.88 5.69
CA SER A 188 -5.16 -1.97 6.48
C SER A 188 -6.02 -1.08 5.58
N ARG A 189 -7.23 -0.75 6.04
CA ARG A 189 -8.11 0.21 5.35
C ARG A 189 -8.83 1.13 6.33
N ILE A 190 -9.05 2.37 5.89
CA ILE A 190 -9.90 3.35 6.57
C ILE A 190 -11.31 3.19 6.04
N VAL A 191 -12.26 2.79 6.88
CA VAL A 191 -13.62 2.40 6.48
C VAL A 191 -14.65 3.33 7.11
N ARG A 192 -15.69 3.65 6.34
CA ARG A 192 -16.85 4.42 6.84
C ARG A 192 -18.08 4.22 5.99
N GLN A 193 -19.24 4.49 6.57
CA GLN A 193 -20.47 4.68 5.82
C GLN A 193 -20.58 6.12 5.29
N GLN A 194 -21.13 6.29 4.10
CA GLN A 194 -21.34 7.59 3.48
C GLN A 194 -22.67 7.60 2.73
N VAL A 195 -23.49 8.62 3.01
CA VAL A 195 -24.70 8.90 2.23
C VAL A 195 -24.36 9.83 1.06
N LEU A 196 -24.78 9.45 -0.15
CA LEU A 196 -24.74 10.27 -1.36
C LEU A 196 -26.18 10.60 -1.78
N ALA A 197 -26.53 11.88 -1.75
CA ALA A 197 -27.87 12.33 -2.13
C ALA A 197 -28.17 12.03 -3.61
N ALA A 198 -29.42 11.68 -3.91
CA ALA A 198 -29.91 11.41 -5.27
C ALA A 198 -29.53 12.53 -6.27
N GLY A 199 -28.94 12.16 -7.40
CA GLY A 199 -28.57 13.10 -8.46
C GLY A 199 -27.51 14.14 -8.08
N LYS A 200 -26.78 13.97 -6.96
CA LYS A 200 -25.78 14.93 -6.48
C LYS A 200 -24.35 14.38 -6.54
N GLU A 201 -23.42 15.31 -6.74
CA GLU A 201 -22.00 15.07 -6.56
C GLU A 201 -21.58 15.23 -5.10
N ILE A 202 -20.66 14.40 -4.64
CA ILE A 202 -19.93 14.58 -3.39
C ILE A 202 -18.42 14.64 -3.66
N LEU A 203 -17.74 15.48 -2.90
CA LEU A 203 -16.28 15.52 -2.85
C LEU A 203 -15.79 14.71 -1.65
N LEU A 204 -15.04 13.64 -1.92
CA LEU A 204 -14.41 12.78 -0.93
C LEU A 204 -12.91 13.08 -0.93
N GLN A 205 -12.31 13.33 0.22
CA GLN A 205 -10.91 13.73 0.31
C GLN A 205 -10.19 12.96 1.39
N TYR A 206 -8.96 12.56 1.09
CA TYR A 206 -8.06 11.87 1.99
C TYR A 206 -6.71 12.59 1.98
N SER A 207 -6.10 12.74 3.15
CA SER A 207 -4.73 13.24 3.25
C SER A 207 -3.98 12.51 4.35
N TYR A 208 -2.71 12.20 4.10
CA TYR A 208 -1.87 11.46 5.03
C TYR A 208 -0.39 11.71 4.73
N THR A 209 0.47 11.31 5.67
CA THR A 209 1.92 11.29 5.47
C THR A 209 2.29 9.91 4.94
N PRO A 210 2.90 9.78 3.74
CA PRO A 210 3.21 8.47 3.20
C PRO A 210 4.28 7.77 4.04
N SER A 211 4.29 6.44 3.96
CA SER A 211 5.45 5.64 4.35
C SER A 211 6.59 5.93 3.37
N VAL A 212 7.79 6.24 3.87
CA VAL A 212 8.92 6.67 3.01
C VAL A 212 10.17 5.86 3.32
N GLY A 213 10.64 5.12 2.31
CA GLY A 213 11.98 4.53 2.33
C GLY A 213 13.02 5.63 2.23
N SER A 214 13.68 5.92 3.34
CA SER A 214 14.63 7.06 3.43
C SER A 214 15.68 6.92 4.54
N ALA A 215 15.82 5.74 5.15
CA ALA A 215 16.74 5.52 6.26
C ALA A 215 18.17 5.98 5.96
N ALA A 216 18.87 6.37 7.03
CA ALA A 216 20.27 6.78 6.99
C ALA A 216 21.13 5.65 6.42
N GLY A 217 21.73 5.86 5.25
CA GLY A 217 22.50 4.82 4.56
C GLY A 217 21.91 4.37 3.22
N LEU A 218 20.64 4.70 2.94
CA LEU A 218 20.03 4.47 1.63
C LEU A 218 20.56 5.48 0.61
N TYR A 219 21.68 5.12 0.00
CA TYR A 219 22.31 5.89 -1.06
C TYR A 219 22.02 5.28 -2.42
N PHE A 220 21.81 6.14 -3.41
CA PHE A 220 21.76 5.73 -4.80
C PHE A 220 23.18 5.53 -5.32
N ASP A 221 23.53 4.28 -5.61
CA ASP A 221 24.84 3.94 -6.15
C ASP A 221 24.76 3.47 -7.60
N ARG A 222 25.04 4.39 -8.53
CA ARG A 222 25.00 4.08 -9.95
C ARG A 222 26.00 2.99 -10.36
N THR A 223 27.15 2.88 -9.69
CA THR A 223 28.18 1.91 -10.08
C THR A 223 27.74 0.47 -9.81
N ASN A 224 26.90 0.29 -8.78
CA ASN A 224 26.37 -1.02 -8.40
C ASN A 224 25.00 -1.31 -9.07
N LEU A 225 24.34 -0.29 -9.62
CA LEU A 225 23.08 -0.44 -10.34
C LEU A 225 23.32 -0.99 -11.76
N THR A 226 23.54 -2.30 -11.87
CA THR A 226 23.79 -3.02 -13.13
C THR A 226 22.94 -4.30 -13.24
N GLY A 227 22.87 -4.87 -14.45
CA GLY A 227 22.16 -6.13 -14.71
C GLY A 227 20.72 -6.11 -14.20
N GLU A 228 20.39 -7.08 -13.34
CA GLU A 228 19.06 -7.24 -12.77
C GLU A 228 18.62 -6.05 -11.91
N SER A 229 19.50 -5.51 -11.07
CA SER A 229 19.17 -4.37 -10.20
C SER A 229 18.75 -3.12 -11.01
N LEU A 230 19.43 -2.88 -12.14
CA LEU A 230 19.05 -1.81 -13.07
C LEU A 230 17.69 -2.09 -13.70
N ALA A 231 17.45 -3.32 -14.16
CA ALA A 231 16.17 -3.72 -14.74
C ALA A 231 15.01 -3.56 -13.74
N GLN A 232 15.22 -3.88 -12.47
CA GLN A 232 14.24 -3.67 -11.40
C GLN A 232 13.94 -2.17 -11.20
N TYR A 233 14.94 -1.30 -11.15
CA TYR A 233 14.73 0.15 -11.03
C TYR A 233 14.04 0.74 -12.27
N GLN A 234 14.39 0.28 -13.47
CA GLN A 234 13.75 0.68 -14.71
C GLN A 234 12.28 0.27 -14.72
N LYS A 235 11.95 -0.96 -14.29
CA LYS A 235 10.58 -1.46 -14.21
C LYS A 235 9.74 -0.72 -13.16
N LYS A 236 10.30 -0.53 -11.96
CA LYS A 236 9.60 0.04 -10.81
C LYS A 236 9.43 1.57 -10.93
N TYR A 237 10.53 2.29 -11.16
CA TYR A 237 10.57 3.76 -11.12
C TYR A 237 10.67 4.43 -12.49
N CYS A 238 10.68 3.66 -13.58
CA CYS A 238 10.88 4.18 -14.94
C CYS A 238 12.15 5.02 -15.10
N VAL A 239 13.21 4.63 -14.36
CA VAL A 239 14.54 5.22 -14.49
C VAL A 239 15.00 5.07 -15.93
N ASN A 240 15.39 6.17 -16.57
CA ASN A 240 15.89 6.17 -17.94
C ASN A 240 17.33 6.72 -17.99
N GLU A 241 17.96 6.61 -19.16
CA GLU A 241 19.33 7.11 -19.38
C GLU A 241 19.51 8.59 -19.04
N GLY A 242 18.47 9.42 -19.22
CA GLY A 242 18.49 10.83 -18.83
C GLY A 242 18.58 11.01 -17.31
N PHE A 243 17.79 10.25 -16.56
CA PHE A 243 17.84 10.24 -15.09
C PHE A 243 19.17 9.69 -14.60
N LEU A 244 19.69 8.60 -15.17
CA LEU A 244 20.98 8.01 -14.79
C LEU A 244 22.13 9.01 -14.98
N ARG A 245 22.17 9.71 -16.12
CA ARG A 245 23.16 10.78 -16.35
C ARG A 245 23.01 11.94 -15.36
N ALA A 246 21.79 12.32 -15.01
CA ALA A 246 21.56 13.36 -14.01
C ALA A 246 22.02 12.91 -12.61
N ALA A 247 21.81 11.64 -12.25
CA ALA A 247 22.30 11.04 -11.02
C ALA A 247 23.83 11.03 -10.98
N ASP A 248 24.50 10.66 -12.07
CA ASP A 248 25.97 10.74 -12.19
C ASP A 248 26.49 12.16 -12.01
N ALA A 249 25.81 13.14 -12.61
CA ALA A 249 26.17 14.55 -12.46
C ALA A 249 25.97 15.04 -11.01
N LEU A 250 24.91 14.58 -10.33
CA LEU A 250 24.67 14.88 -8.92
C LEU A 250 25.78 14.26 -8.05
N THR A 251 26.11 12.99 -8.23
CA THR A 251 27.23 12.33 -7.53
C THR A 251 28.53 13.08 -7.72
N LYS A 252 28.90 13.46 -8.97
CA LYS A 252 30.11 14.24 -9.24
C LYS A 252 30.14 15.60 -8.54
N ARG A 253 29.00 16.27 -8.40
CA ARG A 253 28.90 17.54 -7.66
C ARG A 253 29.10 17.33 -6.15
N LEU A 254 28.55 16.25 -5.61
CA LEU A 254 28.71 15.89 -4.19
C LEU A 254 30.16 15.53 -3.87
N THR A 255 30.86 14.80 -4.75
CA THR A 255 32.26 14.41 -4.55
C THR A 255 33.26 15.55 -4.76
N ALA A 256 32.90 16.56 -5.55
CA ALA A 256 33.72 17.77 -5.73
C ALA A 256 33.65 18.74 -4.54
N ALA A 257 32.67 18.59 -3.65
CA ALA A 257 32.60 19.35 -2.41
C ALA A 257 33.71 18.88 -1.44
N LYS A 258 34.40 19.82 -0.78
CA LYS A 258 35.46 19.47 0.19
C LYS A 258 34.85 18.67 1.35
N PRO A 259 35.48 17.55 1.79
CA PRO A 259 35.03 16.82 2.98
C PRO A 259 34.97 17.76 4.19
N GLN A 260 33.97 17.61 5.06
CA GLN A 260 34.00 18.34 6.32
C GLN A 260 35.09 17.75 7.24
N PRO A 261 35.76 18.56 8.09
CA PRO A 261 36.74 18.06 9.04
C PRO A 261 36.09 17.01 9.97
N GLY A 262 36.58 15.77 9.92
CA GLY A 262 36.08 14.67 10.76
C GLY A 262 35.27 13.59 10.03
N GLU A 263 34.94 13.77 8.74
CA GLU A 263 34.32 12.72 7.94
C GLU A 263 35.37 11.70 7.46
N THR A 264 35.21 10.44 7.82
CA THR A 264 35.94 9.34 7.17
C THR A 264 35.49 9.24 5.72
N ALA A 265 36.44 9.12 4.79
CA ALA A 265 36.22 9.20 3.35
C ALA A 265 35.31 8.08 2.81
N LYS A 266 33.99 8.25 2.94
CA LYS A 266 33.01 7.61 2.07
C LYS A 266 32.71 8.59 0.95
N THR A 267 32.87 8.16 -0.31
CA THR A 267 32.49 8.95 -1.48
C THR A 267 31.05 9.44 -1.31
N PRO A 268 30.79 10.76 -1.26
CA PRO A 268 29.44 11.28 -1.12
C PRO A 268 28.52 10.74 -2.22
N LYS A 269 27.42 10.10 -1.82
CA LYS A 269 26.42 9.56 -2.75
C LYS A 269 25.09 10.30 -2.54
N PRO A 270 24.28 10.46 -3.61
CA PRO A 270 22.93 10.98 -3.46
C PRO A 270 22.13 10.06 -2.54
N ARG A 271 21.39 10.65 -1.59
CA ARG A 271 20.42 9.88 -0.81
C ARG A 271 19.25 9.52 -1.72
N GLN A 272 18.75 8.30 -1.61
CA GLN A 272 17.50 7.93 -2.26
C GLN A 272 16.32 8.02 -1.28
N THR A 273 15.21 8.53 -1.78
CA THR A 273 13.92 8.52 -1.11
C THR A 273 12.93 7.84 -2.05
N TYR A 274 12.17 6.87 -1.56
CA TYR A 274 11.11 6.26 -2.34
C TYR A 274 9.82 6.13 -1.56
N PHE A 275 8.71 6.24 -2.27
CA PHE A 275 7.36 6.04 -1.77
C PHE A 275 6.43 5.74 -2.94
N GLY A 276 5.27 5.15 -2.66
CA GLY A 276 4.32 4.72 -3.67
C GLY A 276 2.90 5.22 -3.43
N TYR A 277 2.09 5.13 -4.47
CA TYR A 277 0.65 5.26 -4.40
C TYR A 277 0.02 4.18 -5.27
N ALA A 278 -0.93 3.45 -4.70
CA ALA A 278 -1.62 2.40 -5.42
C ALA A 278 -2.92 2.97 -6.03
N PHE A 279 -3.05 2.83 -7.35
CA PHE A 279 -4.24 3.23 -8.12
C PHE A 279 -5.08 2.01 -8.52
N VAL A 280 -4.41 0.89 -8.78
CA VAL A 280 -5.02 -0.34 -9.27
C VAL A 280 -5.55 -1.13 -8.08
N GLY A 281 -6.66 -1.82 -8.30
CA GLY A 281 -7.39 -2.56 -7.27
C GLY A 281 -8.36 -1.68 -6.48
N GLY A 282 -8.17 -0.36 -6.40
CA GLY A 282 -9.17 0.57 -5.89
C GLY A 282 -10.44 0.52 -6.73
N GLY A 283 -11.59 0.46 -6.05
CA GLY A 283 -12.96 0.51 -6.59
C GLY A 283 -13.11 0.16 -8.07
N ARG A 284 -13.71 -0.99 -8.39
CA ARG A 284 -14.12 -1.31 -9.77
C ARG A 284 -15.24 -0.35 -10.20
N TRP A 285 -14.87 0.87 -10.58
CA TRP A 285 -15.79 1.84 -11.15
C TRP A 285 -16.34 1.27 -12.44
N SER A 286 -17.63 1.47 -12.68
CA SER A 286 -18.30 1.02 -13.90
C SER A 286 -17.75 1.69 -15.17
N ALA A 287 -17.00 2.79 -15.02
CA ALA A 287 -16.32 3.50 -16.10
C ALA A 287 -15.04 4.20 -15.59
N PRO A 288 -14.08 4.54 -16.50
CA PRO A 288 -12.93 5.37 -16.18
C PRO A 288 -13.31 6.73 -15.58
N ALA A 289 -12.39 7.35 -14.83
CA ALA A 289 -12.60 8.69 -14.31
C ALA A 289 -12.81 9.69 -15.44
N GLY A 290 -13.86 10.51 -15.36
CA GLY A 290 -14.14 11.54 -16.36
C GLY A 290 -12.95 12.49 -16.56
N ARG A 291 -12.34 12.93 -15.45
CA ARG A 291 -11.06 13.65 -15.40
C ARG A 291 -10.11 13.01 -14.40
N PHE A 292 -8.87 12.80 -14.82
CA PHE A 292 -7.78 12.35 -13.96
C PHE A 292 -6.67 13.40 -13.89
N GLY A 293 -6.26 13.76 -12.68
CA GLY A 293 -5.17 14.68 -12.39
C GLY A 293 -4.18 14.06 -11.42
N LEU A 294 -2.90 14.04 -11.79
CA LEU A 294 -1.81 13.60 -10.92
C LEU A 294 -0.76 14.70 -10.84
N VAL A 295 -0.38 15.08 -9.63
CA VAL A 295 0.71 15.99 -9.33
C VAL A 295 1.76 15.27 -8.50
N ILE A 296 3.01 15.32 -8.94
CA ILE A 296 4.17 14.79 -8.19
C ILE A 296 5.06 15.97 -7.82
N ASP A 297 5.32 16.16 -6.53
CA ASP A 297 6.18 17.22 -6.00
C ASP A 297 7.45 16.63 -5.39
N LYS A 298 8.60 16.96 -6.00
CA LYS A 298 9.93 16.50 -5.55
C LYS A 298 10.54 17.36 -4.44
N ALA A 299 9.76 18.26 -3.84
CA ALA A 299 10.07 19.16 -2.73
C ALA A 299 11.09 20.28 -3.05
N PHE A 300 12.25 19.96 -3.64
CA PHE A 300 13.31 20.95 -3.90
C PHE A 300 13.71 20.98 -5.38
N PRO A 301 14.03 22.16 -5.95
CA PRO A 301 14.44 22.29 -7.36
C PRO A 301 15.65 21.44 -7.77
N ASP A 302 16.55 21.17 -6.85
CA ASP A 302 17.78 20.41 -7.10
C ASP A 302 17.58 18.89 -7.03
N ASN A 303 16.46 18.41 -6.45
CA ASN A 303 16.19 16.99 -6.36
C ASN A 303 15.98 16.38 -7.75
N LEU A 304 16.45 15.16 -7.97
CA LEU A 304 16.06 14.38 -9.14
C LEU A 304 14.81 13.57 -8.79
N VAL A 305 13.95 13.30 -9.76
CA VAL A 305 12.76 12.47 -9.57
C VAL A 305 12.55 11.55 -10.77
N SER A 306 12.16 10.30 -10.52
CA SER A 306 11.77 9.30 -11.51
C SER A 306 10.49 8.61 -11.07
N PHE A 307 9.57 8.40 -12.02
CA PHE A 307 8.30 7.71 -11.79
C PHE A 307 7.70 7.24 -13.13
N CYS A 308 6.80 6.26 -13.07
CA CYS A 308 6.09 5.74 -14.23
C CYS A 308 4.75 6.46 -14.48
N ALA A 309 4.80 7.63 -15.13
CA ALA A 309 3.59 8.36 -15.55
C ALA A 309 3.82 9.04 -16.90
N GLU A 310 3.60 8.29 -17.98
CA GLU A 310 3.89 8.75 -19.35
C GLU A 310 3.10 10.03 -19.71
N GLY A 311 3.79 11.00 -20.31
CA GLY A 311 3.22 12.28 -20.69
C GLY A 311 2.96 13.25 -19.53
N ALA A 312 3.46 12.95 -18.32
CA ALA A 312 3.57 13.95 -17.26
C ALA A 312 4.53 15.08 -17.70
N LYS A 313 4.13 16.32 -17.46
CA LYS A 313 4.88 17.52 -17.86
C LYS A 313 5.39 18.23 -16.62
N LYS A 314 6.62 18.75 -16.68
CA LYS A 314 7.14 19.64 -15.65
C LYS A 314 6.37 20.97 -15.68
N VAL A 315 5.72 21.34 -14.59
CA VAL A 315 4.90 22.56 -14.46
C VAL A 315 5.49 23.59 -13.51
N SER A 316 6.48 23.20 -12.69
CA SER A 316 7.27 24.12 -11.88
C SER A 316 8.69 23.58 -11.65
N SER A 317 9.51 24.28 -10.86
CA SER A 317 10.84 23.80 -10.47
C SER A 317 10.79 22.48 -9.66
N THR A 318 9.66 22.17 -9.01
CA THR A 318 9.49 20.97 -8.18
C THR A 318 8.36 20.04 -8.63
N ARG A 319 7.46 20.49 -9.50
CA ARG A 319 6.23 19.74 -9.81
C ARG A 319 6.17 19.22 -11.24
N TYR A 320 5.68 17.99 -11.33
CA TYR A 320 5.25 17.34 -12.56
C TYR A 320 3.75 17.11 -12.48
N GLU A 321 3.05 17.33 -13.59
CA GLU A 321 1.60 17.18 -13.68
C GLU A 321 1.23 16.29 -14.87
N LEU A 322 0.34 15.33 -14.62
CA LEU A 322 -0.32 14.52 -15.62
C LEU A 322 -1.82 14.82 -15.56
N LYS A 323 -2.39 15.21 -16.69
CA LYS A 323 -3.83 15.41 -16.87
C LYS A 323 -4.33 14.50 -18.00
N ARG A 324 -5.43 13.80 -17.74
CA ARG A 324 -6.12 12.90 -18.69
C ARG A 324 -7.63 13.04 -18.51
N ASN A 325 -8.40 12.68 -19.53
CA ASN A 325 -9.84 12.55 -19.46
C ASN A 325 -10.21 11.11 -19.83
N ASN A 326 -11.32 10.59 -19.28
CA ASN A 326 -11.80 9.22 -19.50
C ASN A 326 -10.67 8.19 -19.30
N TYR A 327 -9.96 8.32 -18.18
CA TYR A 327 -8.73 7.58 -17.93
C TYR A 327 -8.83 6.81 -16.61
N ALA A 328 -8.38 5.56 -16.66
CA ALA A 328 -8.19 4.71 -15.50
C ALA A 328 -6.71 4.31 -15.47
N PRO A 329 -5.97 4.59 -14.39
CA PRO A 329 -4.62 4.09 -14.24
C PRO A 329 -4.60 2.56 -14.30
N ASP A 330 -3.66 2.00 -15.05
CA ASP A 330 -3.48 0.55 -15.26
C ASP A 330 -2.36 -0.05 -14.40
N ARG A 331 -1.64 0.80 -13.67
CA ARG A 331 -0.59 0.41 -12.72
C ARG A 331 -0.53 1.35 -11.53
N ASN A 332 -0.03 0.82 -10.42
CA ASN A 332 0.41 1.62 -9.28
C ASN A 332 1.63 2.47 -9.67
N ILE A 333 1.87 3.55 -8.91
CA ILE A 333 3.01 4.44 -9.13
C ILE A 333 3.98 4.36 -7.96
N ASP A 334 5.24 4.15 -8.30
CA ASP A 334 6.38 4.28 -7.41
C ASP A 334 7.19 5.52 -7.80
N ILE A 335 7.61 6.30 -6.81
CA ILE A 335 8.36 7.54 -6.99
C ILE A 335 9.72 7.38 -6.34
N LEU A 336 10.79 7.62 -7.11
CA LEU A 336 12.16 7.72 -6.64
C LEU A 336 12.62 9.17 -6.69
N ILE A 337 13.08 9.71 -5.57
CA ILE A 337 13.71 11.03 -5.47
C ILE A 337 15.16 10.85 -5.04
N LEU A 338 16.09 11.51 -5.73
CA LEU A 338 17.48 11.63 -5.29
C LEU A 338 17.75 13.05 -4.80
N ASP A 339 18.40 13.17 -3.64
CA ASP A 339 18.81 14.47 -3.10
C ASP A 339 20.22 14.47 -2.50
N LYS A 340 20.65 15.67 -2.11
CA LYS A 340 21.99 15.98 -1.59
C LYS A 340 22.14 15.80 -0.08
N ASN A 341 21.04 15.60 0.66
CA ASN A 341 21.08 15.67 2.10
C ASN A 341 21.48 14.29 2.66
N ALA A 342 22.66 14.21 3.27
CA ALA A 342 22.77 13.41 4.50
C ALA A 342 21.74 14.01 5.49
N ALA A 343 21.01 13.19 6.23
CA ALA A 343 20.12 13.71 7.27
C ALA A 343 20.88 14.72 8.17
N PRO A 344 20.20 15.76 8.71
CA PRO A 344 20.86 16.69 9.64
C PRO A 344 21.56 15.99 10.80
#